data_AF-A0A953BSH9-F1
#
_entry.id   AF-A0A953BSH9-F1
#
_cell.length_a   1.000
_cell.length_b   1.000
_cell.length_c   1.000
_cell.angle_alpha   90.00
_cell.angle_beta   90.00
_cell.angle_gamma   90.00
#
_symmetry.space_group_name_H-M   'P 1'
#
loop_
_entity.id
_entity.type
_entity.pdbx_description
1 polymer ?
#
loop_
_entity_poly.entity_id
_entity_poly.type
_entity_poly.pdbx_seq_one_letter_code
_entity_poly.pdbx_strand_id
1 'polypeptide(L)'
;MEFNARAIGFALASFAASINAAQAQAPQSPAPARPACLIEFCIHDANSAQPRQMLQVFDDGRVAARSPQSDGPAVEARISREEAAQLATELARECRVSGLSTEALEQELAEQSLETGLAADLEGAGVYELKVRCKDGTAQVACPAVGLMAERFPGARRVQKFAKIQQRLDNETAIVQAGGRKAAEELARHASRELLAAYPKATPWEAGDLAMVRVGSDGGRFVQFRRTEAAGDRDQGPQLWMTSIFEAPSGTMRVSVIPPESVIR
;
A
#
# COMPACT_ATOMS: atom_id res chain seq x y z
N MET A 1 -81.91 -15.27 7.76
CA MET A 1 -80.75 -14.82 8.55
C MET A 1 -80.16 -13.62 7.83
N GLU A 2 -80.74 -12.41 7.88
CA GLU A 2 -80.95 -11.52 9.06
C GLU A 2 -79.61 -11.20 9.75
N PHE A 3 -79.10 -9.99 10.00
CA PHE A 3 -79.49 -8.55 10.01
C PHE A 3 -78.20 -7.76 9.62
N ASN A 4 -78.11 -6.76 8.74
CA ASN A 4 -78.68 -5.40 8.65
C ASN A 4 -78.29 -4.41 9.79
N ALA A 5 -77.41 -3.43 9.50
CA ALA A 5 -77.39 -2.02 9.98
C ALA A 5 -76.15 -1.30 9.37
N ARG A 6 -76.24 -0.41 8.37
CA ARG A 6 -76.62 1.04 8.41
C ARG A 6 -75.96 1.81 9.57
N ALA A 7 -75.42 3.03 9.47
CA ALA A 7 -75.15 4.02 8.42
C ALA A 7 -74.48 5.24 9.14
N ILE A 8 -74.20 6.32 8.39
CA ILE A 8 -73.87 7.70 8.85
C ILE A 8 -72.37 7.87 9.19
N GLY A 9 -71.52 8.63 8.49
CA GLY A 9 -71.72 9.82 7.66
C GLY A 9 -71.27 11.05 8.44
N PHE A 10 -70.09 11.60 8.16
CA PHE A 10 -69.82 13.04 8.30
C PHE A 10 -68.53 13.41 7.54
N ALA A 11 -68.72 14.24 6.51
CA ALA A 11 -67.65 14.92 5.79
C ALA A 11 -67.13 16.08 6.65
N LEU A 12 -65.81 16.15 6.82
CA LEU A 12 -65.11 17.35 7.27
C LEU A 12 -64.06 17.68 6.22
N ALA A 13 -64.47 18.55 5.29
CA ALA A 13 -63.55 19.36 4.52
C ALA A 13 -62.98 20.44 5.46
N SER A 14 -61.66 20.56 5.53
CA SER A 14 -61.01 21.74 6.10
C SER A 14 -59.74 22.06 5.33
N PHE A 15 -59.92 23.07 4.49
CA PHE A 15 -58.97 24.05 3.96
C PHE A 15 -57.48 23.83 4.27
N ALA A 16 -56.76 23.42 3.24
CA ALA A 16 -55.33 23.63 3.11
C ALA A 16 -55.04 25.12 2.88
N ALA A 17 -54.54 25.81 3.90
CA ALA A 17 -53.80 27.05 3.73
C ALA A 17 -52.30 26.69 3.70
N SER A 18 -51.82 26.31 2.52
CA SER A 18 -50.38 26.15 2.28
C SER A 18 -49.73 27.53 2.27
N ILE A 19 -49.18 27.93 3.41
CA ILE A 19 -48.26 29.06 3.51
C ILE A 19 -47.00 28.65 2.73
N ASN A 20 -46.89 29.06 1.48
CA ASN A 20 -45.64 29.08 0.72
C ASN A 20 -44.75 30.16 1.35
N ALA A 21 -44.16 29.85 2.50
CA ALA A 21 -43.01 30.58 3.00
C ALA A 21 -41.87 30.27 2.02
N ALA A 22 -41.55 31.25 1.17
CA ALA A 22 -40.33 31.24 0.39
C ALA A 22 -39.15 31.18 1.37
N GLN A 23 -38.73 29.97 1.73
CA GLN A 23 -37.46 29.74 2.40
C GLN A 23 -36.39 30.16 1.42
N ALA A 24 -35.89 31.38 1.61
CA ALA A 24 -34.63 31.80 1.02
C ALA A 24 -33.58 30.79 1.49
N GLN A 25 -33.26 29.82 0.63
CA GLN A 25 -32.15 28.91 0.83
C GLN A 25 -30.91 29.79 0.93
N ALA A 26 -30.37 29.91 2.14
CA ALA A 26 -29.09 30.54 2.36
C ALA A 26 -28.09 29.92 1.36
N PRO A 27 -27.26 30.72 0.67
CA PRO A 27 -26.34 30.21 -0.33
C PRO A 27 -25.51 29.10 0.30
N GLN A 28 -25.74 27.87 -0.15
CA GLN A 28 -24.99 26.72 0.31
C GLN A 28 -23.53 27.00 -0.07
N SER A 29 -22.68 27.13 0.94
CA SER A 29 -21.24 27.26 0.69
C SER A 29 -20.81 26.05 -0.13
N PRO A 30 -20.06 26.25 -1.23
CA PRO A 30 -19.65 25.15 -2.09
C PRO A 30 -18.95 24.09 -1.25
N ALA A 31 -19.39 22.84 -1.40
CA ALA A 31 -18.77 21.73 -0.70
C ALA A 31 -17.25 21.74 -0.97
N PRO A 32 -16.42 21.51 0.06
CA PRO A 32 -14.97 21.51 -0.13
C PRO A 32 -14.61 20.51 -1.23
N ALA A 33 -13.78 20.94 -2.17
CA ALA A 33 -13.31 20.10 -3.26
C ALA A 33 -12.68 18.83 -2.68
N ARG A 34 -13.05 17.66 -3.22
CA ARG A 34 -12.43 16.40 -2.80
C ARG A 34 -10.95 16.43 -3.19
N PRO A 35 -10.03 16.12 -2.27
CA PRO A 35 -8.59 16.11 -2.57
C PRO A 35 -8.28 15.09 -3.64
N ALA A 36 -7.34 15.42 -4.52
CA ALA A 36 -6.96 14.55 -5.63
C ALA A 36 -6.04 13.43 -5.14
N CYS A 37 -6.34 12.19 -5.55
CA CYS A 37 -5.41 11.07 -5.37
C CYS A 37 -4.23 11.23 -6.34
N LEU A 38 -3.02 11.32 -5.79
CA LEU A 38 -1.76 11.44 -6.53
C LEU A 38 -1.17 10.06 -6.85
N ILE A 39 -1.25 9.13 -5.91
CA ILE A 39 -0.69 7.78 -6.05
C ILE A 39 -1.74 6.78 -5.61
N GLU A 40 -2.02 5.80 -6.45
CA GLU A 40 -2.87 4.66 -6.15
C GLU A 40 -2.09 3.39 -6.47
N PHE A 41 -1.89 2.55 -5.46
CA PHE A 41 -1.23 1.26 -5.59
C PHE A 41 -2.15 0.17 -5.06
N CYS A 42 -2.48 -0.80 -5.91
CA CYS A 42 -3.43 -1.86 -5.61
C CYS A 42 -2.98 -3.20 -6.18
N ILE A 43 -3.62 -4.26 -5.69
CA ILE A 43 -3.47 -5.62 -6.20
C ILE A 43 -4.83 -6.11 -6.74
N HIS A 44 -4.81 -6.68 -7.93
CA HIS A 44 -5.95 -7.34 -8.55
C HIS A 44 -5.79 -8.85 -8.35
N ASP A 45 -6.56 -9.41 -7.42
CA ASP A 45 -6.61 -10.85 -7.19
C ASP A 45 -7.50 -11.52 -8.24
N ALA A 46 -7.09 -12.67 -8.78
CA ALA A 46 -7.85 -13.39 -9.80
C ALA A 46 -9.28 -13.77 -9.37
N ASN A 47 -9.52 -13.87 -8.05
CA ASN A 47 -10.80 -14.26 -7.46
C ASN A 47 -11.63 -13.07 -6.95
N SER A 48 -11.15 -11.83 -7.09
CA SER A 48 -11.85 -10.63 -6.61
C SER A 48 -12.34 -9.77 -7.77
N ALA A 49 -13.59 -9.34 -7.70
CA ALA A 49 -14.15 -8.40 -8.67
C ALA A 49 -13.63 -6.96 -8.48
N GLN A 50 -13.07 -6.64 -7.31
CA GLN A 50 -12.55 -5.31 -7.00
C GLN A 50 -11.07 -5.37 -6.64
N PRO A 51 -10.25 -4.41 -7.11
CA PRO A 51 -8.87 -4.32 -6.68
C PRO A 51 -8.79 -4.04 -5.18
N ARG A 52 -7.88 -4.74 -4.51
CA ARG A 52 -7.56 -4.45 -3.11
C ARG A 52 -6.59 -3.28 -3.08
N GLN A 53 -7.08 -2.13 -2.62
CA GLN A 53 -6.26 -0.93 -2.44
C GLN A 53 -5.21 -1.16 -1.35
N MET A 54 -3.92 -1.01 -1.67
CA MET A 54 -2.84 -1.14 -0.70
C MET A 54 -2.38 0.22 -0.18
N LEU A 55 -2.20 1.21 -1.06
CA LEU A 55 -1.77 2.55 -0.70
C LEU A 55 -2.46 3.61 -1.54
N GLN A 56 -2.94 4.67 -0.89
CA GLN A 56 -3.38 5.91 -1.54
C GLN A 56 -2.68 7.11 -0.92
N VAL A 57 -2.15 7.99 -1.76
CA VAL A 57 -1.55 9.27 -1.33
C VAL A 57 -2.31 10.41 -1.99
N PHE A 58 -2.79 11.35 -1.19
CA PHE A 58 -3.59 12.49 -1.65
C PHE A 58 -2.75 13.79 -1.68
N ASP A 59 -3.18 14.74 -2.49
CA ASP A 59 -2.54 16.06 -2.66
C ASP A 59 -2.59 16.94 -1.39
N ASP A 60 -3.50 16.65 -0.47
CA ASP A 60 -3.59 17.30 0.83
C ASP A 60 -2.65 16.70 1.90
N GLY A 61 -1.89 15.67 1.54
CA GLY A 61 -0.94 14.98 2.42
C GLY A 61 -1.55 13.81 3.19
N ARG A 62 -2.84 13.49 3.01
CA ARG A 62 -3.41 12.27 3.59
C ARG A 62 -2.82 11.03 2.89
N VAL A 63 -2.56 10.00 3.68
CA VAL A 63 -2.11 8.68 3.20
C VAL A 63 -2.99 7.62 3.82
N ALA A 64 -3.56 6.74 3.01
CA ALA A 64 -4.35 5.60 3.46
C ALA A 64 -3.66 4.31 3.03
N ALA A 65 -3.37 3.43 3.99
CA ALA A 65 -2.66 2.17 3.75
C ALA A 65 -3.47 0.99 4.27
N ARG A 66 -3.48 -0.12 3.53
CA ARG A 66 -4.05 -1.41 3.96
C ARG A 66 -2.98 -2.49 3.90
N SER A 67 -3.08 -3.47 4.80
CA SER A 67 -2.19 -4.62 4.74
C SER A 67 -2.59 -5.50 3.55
N PRO A 68 -1.64 -6.00 2.75
CA PRO A 68 -1.97 -6.93 1.67
C PRO A 68 -2.60 -8.24 2.19
N GLN A 69 -2.39 -8.56 3.48
CA GLN A 69 -2.78 -9.83 4.09
C GLN A 69 -4.02 -9.72 4.98
N SER A 70 -4.60 -8.53 5.15
CA SER A 70 -5.80 -8.36 5.97
C SER A 70 -6.88 -7.57 5.23
N ASP A 71 -8.12 -8.01 5.39
CA ASP A 71 -9.31 -7.27 4.94
C ASP A 71 -9.70 -6.17 5.94
N GLY A 72 -8.79 -5.80 6.85
CA GLY A 72 -9.00 -4.76 7.85
C GLY A 72 -9.18 -3.37 7.23
N PRO A 73 -9.69 -2.40 8.02
CA PRO A 73 -9.83 -1.02 7.56
C PRO A 73 -8.46 -0.42 7.17
N ALA A 74 -8.48 0.59 6.30
CA ALA A 74 -7.29 1.36 6.01
C ALA A 74 -6.82 2.10 7.27
N VAL A 75 -5.51 2.09 7.50
CA VAL A 75 -4.85 2.97 8.46
C VAL A 75 -4.55 4.27 7.76
N GLU A 76 -4.96 5.39 8.36
CA GLU A 76 -4.67 6.72 7.84
C GLU A 76 -3.49 7.36 8.58
N ALA A 77 -2.64 8.02 7.82
CA ALA A 77 -1.59 8.89 8.31
C ALA A 77 -1.57 10.20 7.52
N ARG A 78 -0.68 11.11 7.94
CA ARG A 78 -0.40 12.35 7.21
C ARG A 78 1.09 12.50 6.95
N ILE A 79 1.39 12.98 5.76
CA ILE A 79 2.67 13.53 5.34
C ILE A 79 2.46 14.99 4.91
N SER A 80 3.53 15.75 4.72
CA SER A 80 3.41 17.09 4.16
C SER A 80 2.95 17.03 2.70
N ARG A 81 2.35 18.12 2.21
CA ARG A 81 1.92 18.21 0.81
C ARG A 81 3.12 18.18 -0.14
N GLU A 82 4.24 18.76 0.31
CA GLU A 82 5.51 18.77 -0.38
C GLU A 82 6.05 17.34 -0.53
N GLU A 83 6.05 16.54 0.54
CA GLU A 83 6.46 15.12 0.47
C GLU A 83 5.55 14.30 -0.44
N ALA A 84 4.24 14.50 -0.37
CA ALA A 84 3.28 13.81 -1.25
C ALA A 84 3.53 14.13 -2.73
N ALA A 85 3.71 15.42 -3.05
CA ALA A 85 4.00 15.89 -4.40
C ALA A 85 5.36 15.40 -4.90
N GLN A 86 6.37 15.39 -4.03
CA GLN A 86 7.71 14.88 -4.34
C GLN A 86 7.66 13.38 -4.65
N LEU A 87 7.01 12.58 -3.80
CA LEU A 87 6.86 11.14 -4.02
C LEU A 87 6.18 10.85 -5.36
N ALA A 88 5.07 11.53 -5.66
CA ALA A 88 4.36 11.35 -6.93
C ALA A 88 5.23 11.76 -8.14
N THR A 89 5.97 12.86 -8.02
CA THR A 89 6.87 13.33 -9.09
C THR A 89 8.01 12.35 -9.34
N GLU A 90 8.62 11.82 -8.29
CA GLU A 90 9.71 10.85 -8.38
C GLU A 90 9.24 9.55 -9.03
N LEU A 91 8.10 9.00 -8.60
CA LEU A 91 7.53 7.78 -9.18
C LEU A 91 7.14 7.98 -10.66
N ALA A 92 6.47 9.08 -10.98
CA ALA A 92 6.13 9.40 -12.37
C ALA A 92 7.38 9.53 -13.26
N ARG A 93 8.44 10.16 -12.73
CA ARG A 93 9.72 10.26 -13.43
C ARG A 93 10.36 8.89 -13.61
N GLU A 94 10.38 8.05 -12.58
CA GLU A 94 10.93 6.69 -12.65
C GLU A 94 10.21 5.84 -13.71
N CYS A 95 8.87 5.90 -13.74
CA CYS A 95 8.07 5.24 -14.78
C CYS A 95 8.46 5.71 -16.18
N ARG A 96 8.52 7.04 -16.40
CA ARG A 96 8.82 7.60 -17.74
C ARG A 96 10.26 7.35 -18.20
N VAL A 97 11.24 7.68 -17.36
CA VAL A 97 12.67 7.55 -17.69
C VAL A 97 13.04 6.09 -17.96
N SER A 98 12.37 5.17 -17.27
CA SER A 98 12.61 3.74 -17.46
C SER A 98 11.75 3.11 -18.56
N GLY A 99 10.87 3.88 -19.20
CA GLY A 99 9.91 3.36 -20.18
C GLY A 99 9.05 2.24 -19.60
N LEU A 100 8.62 2.38 -18.35
CA LEU A 100 7.70 1.43 -17.73
C LEU A 100 6.29 1.69 -18.26
N SER A 101 5.77 0.72 -19.00
CA SER A 101 4.36 0.54 -19.30
C SER A 101 4.01 -0.94 -19.09
N THR A 102 2.72 -1.25 -18.96
CA THR A 102 2.27 -2.65 -18.84
C THR A 102 2.73 -3.46 -20.04
N GLU A 103 2.57 -2.93 -21.25
CA GLU A 103 2.94 -3.60 -22.50
C GLU A 103 4.45 -3.85 -22.59
N ALA A 104 5.27 -2.89 -22.15
CA ALA A 104 6.72 -3.03 -22.14
C ALA A 104 7.20 -4.08 -21.14
N LEU A 105 6.52 -4.22 -20.00
CA LEU A 105 6.81 -5.27 -19.01
C LEU A 105 6.39 -6.65 -19.54
N GLU A 106 5.19 -6.76 -20.12
CA GLU A 106 4.70 -8.01 -20.72
C GLU A 106 5.60 -8.50 -21.85
N GLN A 107 6.02 -7.59 -22.74
CA GLN A 107 6.94 -7.91 -23.83
C GLN A 107 8.29 -8.44 -23.27
N GLU A 108 8.88 -7.75 -22.30
CA GLU A 108 10.17 -8.15 -21.73
C GLU A 108 10.07 -9.49 -20.97
N LEU A 109 8.95 -9.74 -20.28
CA LEU A 109 8.69 -11.03 -19.65
C LEU A 109 8.54 -12.16 -20.66
N ALA A 110 7.85 -11.92 -21.78
CA ALA A 110 7.71 -12.90 -22.86
C ALA A 110 9.08 -13.23 -23.49
N GLU A 111 9.91 -12.21 -23.75
CA GLU A 111 11.28 -12.38 -24.27
C GLU A 111 12.14 -13.22 -23.32
N GLN A 112 12.13 -12.90 -22.01
CA GLN A 112 12.88 -13.65 -21.00
C GLN A 112 12.33 -15.06 -20.76
N SER A 113 11.02 -15.26 -20.92
CA SER A 113 10.40 -16.58 -20.85
C SER A 113 10.89 -17.50 -21.97
N LEU A 114 10.99 -16.96 -23.20
CA LEU A 114 11.54 -17.70 -24.34
C LEU A 114 13.03 -18.01 -24.16
N GLU A 115 13.81 -17.07 -23.62
CA GLU A 115 15.26 -17.24 -23.40
C GLU A 115 15.58 -18.30 -22.34
N THR A 116 14.81 -18.32 -21.24
CA THR A 116 15.10 -19.18 -20.08
C THR A 116 14.30 -20.49 -20.06
N GLY A 117 13.26 -20.61 -20.90
CA GLY A 117 12.31 -21.73 -20.87
C GLY A 117 11.37 -21.73 -19.66
N LEU A 118 11.39 -20.67 -18.86
CA LEU A 118 10.56 -20.50 -17.67
C LEU A 118 9.27 -19.77 -18.02
N ALA A 119 8.11 -20.29 -17.63
CA ALA A 119 6.83 -19.62 -17.85
C ALA A 119 6.74 -18.28 -17.10
N ALA A 120 6.35 -17.20 -17.79
CA ALA A 120 6.06 -15.90 -17.19
C ALA A 120 4.61 -15.78 -16.70
N ASP A 121 3.71 -16.63 -17.19
CA ASP A 121 2.32 -16.69 -16.72
C ASP A 121 2.21 -17.57 -15.48
N LEU A 122 1.52 -17.04 -14.46
CA LEU A 122 1.28 -17.71 -13.19
C LEU A 122 -0.21 -17.66 -12.90
N GLU A 123 -0.85 -18.82 -13.08
CA GLU A 123 -2.28 -18.95 -12.81
C GLU A 123 -2.61 -18.51 -11.37
N GLY A 124 -3.57 -17.58 -11.25
CA GLY A 124 -4.00 -17.05 -9.95
C GLY A 124 -3.07 -16.03 -9.30
N ALA A 125 -1.97 -15.64 -9.97
CA ALA A 125 -1.10 -14.59 -9.46
C ALA A 125 -1.82 -13.23 -9.41
N GLY A 126 -1.67 -12.53 -8.29
CA GLY A 126 -2.16 -11.16 -8.18
C GLY A 126 -1.40 -10.21 -9.12
N VAL A 127 -2.13 -9.30 -9.75
CA VAL A 127 -1.54 -8.26 -10.61
C VAL A 127 -1.41 -6.98 -9.79
N TYR A 128 -0.17 -6.52 -9.61
CA TYR A 128 0.11 -5.26 -8.95
C TYR A 128 -0.05 -4.13 -9.96
N GLU A 129 -0.84 -3.11 -9.60
CA GLU A 129 -1.08 -1.95 -10.43
C GLU A 129 -0.68 -0.67 -9.68
N LEU A 130 0.10 0.17 -10.35
CA LEU A 130 0.46 1.50 -9.91
C LEU A 130 -0.14 2.54 -10.85
N LYS A 131 -0.90 3.48 -10.30
CA LYS A 131 -1.35 4.70 -10.98
C LYS A 131 -0.74 5.91 -10.28
N VAL A 132 -0.06 6.76 -11.05
CA VAL A 132 0.55 8.00 -10.56
C VAL A 132 0.04 9.18 -11.37
N ARG A 133 -0.64 10.10 -10.71
CA ARG A 133 -1.10 11.37 -11.28
C ARG A 133 -0.07 12.45 -11.01
N CYS A 134 0.31 13.15 -12.06
CA CYS A 134 1.19 14.31 -11.99
C CYS A 134 0.70 15.40 -12.95
N LYS A 135 1.42 16.53 -13.01
CA LYS A 135 1.02 17.67 -13.85
C LYS A 135 0.92 17.32 -15.34
N ASP A 136 1.78 16.44 -15.82
CA ASP A 136 1.84 16.08 -17.26
C ASP A 136 0.97 14.86 -17.61
N GLY A 137 0.08 14.43 -16.69
CA GLY A 137 -0.87 13.35 -16.92
C GLY A 137 -0.78 12.22 -15.90
N THR A 138 -1.35 11.07 -16.26
CA THR A 138 -1.40 9.87 -15.41
C THR A 138 -0.52 8.78 -16.03
N ALA A 139 0.42 8.25 -15.26
CA ALA A 139 1.14 7.03 -15.60
C ALA A 139 0.44 5.83 -14.93
N GLN A 140 0.25 4.74 -15.66
CA GLN A 140 -0.33 3.51 -15.15
C GLN A 140 0.52 2.33 -15.63
N VAL A 141 0.89 1.46 -14.69
CA VAL A 141 1.73 0.30 -14.96
C VAL A 141 1.20 -0.88 -14.14
N ALA A 142 1.02 -2.03 -14.78
CA ALA A 142 0.60 -3.26 -14.14
C ALA A 142 1.63 -4.37 -14.39
N CYS A 143 1.81 -5.26 -13.41
CA CYS A 143 2.69 -6.42 -13.53
C CYS A 143 2.20 -7.57 -12.64
N PRO A 144 2.01 -8.79 -13.19
CA PRO A 144 1.67 -9.97 -12.40
C PRO A 144 2.84 -10.37 -11.51
N ALA A 145 2.57 -10.66 -10.23
CA ALA A 145 3.53 -11.19 -9.26
C ALA A 145 4.94 -10.58 -9.35
N VAL A 146 5.03 -9.24 -9.46
CA VAL A 146 6.27 -8.51 -9.80
C VAL A 146 7.50 -8.95 -9.00
N GLY A 147 7.39 -9.17 -7.68
CA GLY A 147 8.51 -9.67 -6.87
C GLY A 147 9.04 -11.04 -7.34
N LEU A 148 8.13 -11.99 -7.58
CA LEU A 148 8.48 -13.32 -8.09
C LEU A 148 9.01 -13.26 -9.53
N MET A 149 8.44 -12.40 -10.38
CA MET A 149 8.94 -12.20 -11.73
C MET A 149 10.34 -11.60 -11.74
N ALA A 150 10.63 -10.67 -10.83
CA ALA A 150 11.98 -10.11 -10.68
C ALA A 150 12.98 -11.18 -10.21
N GLU A 151 12.60 -12.07 -9.28
CA GLU A 151 13.47 -13.17 -8.86
C GLU A 151 13.70 -14.19 -9.99
N ARG A 152 12.64 -14.53 -10.73
CA ARG A 152 12.65 -15.53 -11.81
C ARG A 152 13.41 -15.05 -13.05
N PHE A 153 13.33 -13.75 -13.36
CA PHE A 153 13.93 -13.13 -14.55
C PHE A 153 14.86 -11.98 -14.15
N PRO A 154 16.08 -12.27 -13.62
CA PRO A 154 17.04 -11.24 -13.22
C PRO A 154 17.51 -10.37 -14.40
N GLY A 155 17.40 -10.87 -15.63
CA GLY A 155 17.69 -10.13 -16.88
C GLY A 155 16.62 -9.09 -17.26
N ALA A 156 15.39 -9.21 -16.74
CA ALA A 156 14.26 -8.31 -17.04
C ALA A 156 14.40 -6.96 -16.32
N ARG A 157 15.26 -6.07 -16.82
CA ARG A 157 15.59 -4.76 -16.23
C ARG A 157 14.37 -3.91 -15.89
N ARG A 158 13.30 -3.89 -16.72
CA ARG A 158 12.10 -3.10 -16.39
C ARG A 158 11.33 -3.74 -15.23
N VAL A 159 11.23 -5.06 -15.20
CA VAL A 159 10.60 -5.80 -14.09
C VAL A 159 11.37 -5.56 -12.79
N GLN A 160 12.72 -5.59 -12.83
CA GLN A 160 13.56 -5.24 -11.67
C GLN A 160 13.28 -3.83 -11.16
N LYS A 161 13.09 -2.86 -12.06
CA LYS A 161 12.77 -1.48 -11.67
C LYS A 161 11.37 -1.38 -11.08
N PHE A 162 10.38 -2.05 -11.68
CA PHE A 162 9.02 -2.05 -11.13
C PHE A 162 8.97 -2.75 -9.76
N ALA A 163 9.75 -3.80 -9.54
CA ALA A 163 9.89 -4.45 -8.24
C ALA A 163 10.50 -3.52 -7.17
N LYS A 164 11.48 -2.68 -7.55
CA LYS A 164 12.01 -1.65 -6.63
C LYS A 164 10.98 -0.58 -6.28
N ILE A 165 10.16 -0.16 -7.25
CA ILE A 165 9.04 0.76 -7.01
C ILE A 165 8.02 0.11 -6.07
N GLN A 166 7.63 -1.13 -6.33
CA GLN A 166 6.73 -1.90 -5.47
C GLN A 166 7.29 -1.98 -4.03
N GLN A 167 8.55 -2.35 -3.86
CA GLN A 167 9.20 -2.42 -2.56
C GLN A 167 9.19 -1.07 -1.83
N ARG A 168 9.40 0.04 -2.55
CA ARG A 168 9.31 1.39 -1.98
C ARG A 168 7.89 1.71 -1.49
N LEU A 169 6.87 1.34 -2.26
CA LEU A 169 5.46 1.56 -1.88
C LEU A 169 5.01 0.64 -0.74
N ASP A 170 5.53 -0.59 -0.69
CA ASP A 170 5.34 -1.51 0.44
C ASP A 170 5.99 -0.95 1.72
N ASN A 171 7.18 -0.35 1.62
CA ASN A 171 7.81 0.35 2.74
C ASN A 171 6.96 1.52 3.24
N GLU A 172 6.43 2.38 2.34
CA GLU A 172 5.55 3.48 2.76
C GLU A 172 4.26 2.95 3.41
N THR A 173 3.70 1.84 2.89
CA THR A 173 2.56 1.14 3.50
C THR A 173 2.90 0.69 4.93
N ALA A 174 4.07 0.08 5.12
CA ALA A 174 4.54 -0.39 6.42
C ALA A 174 4.82 0.77 7.38
N ILE A 175 5.36 1.90 6.90
CA ILE A 175 5.57 3.12 7.71
C ILE A 175 4.23 3.67 8.20
N VAL A 176 3.21 3.75 7.34
CA VAL A 176 1.86 4.19 7.76
C VAL A 176 1.29 3.26 8.82
N GLN A 177 1.41 1.95 8.62
CA GLN A 177 0.95 0.93 9.59
C GLN A 177 1.73 0.94 10.91
N ALA A 178 2.99 1.37 10.90
CA ALA A 178 3.78 1.58 12.12
C ALA A 178 3.26 2.75 12.98
N GLY A 179 2.40 3.62 12.44
CA GLY A 179 1.99 4.87 13.06
C GLY A 179 2.69 6.10 12.48
N GLY A 180 3.24 5.99 11.26
CA GLY A 180 3.96 7.04 10.57
C GLY A 180 5.48 7.00 10.78
N ARG A 181 6.19 7.93 10.13
CA ARG A 181 7.65 7.93 10.00
C ARG A 181 8.39 7.93 11.34
N LYS A 182 7.96 8.78 12.28
CA LYS A 182 8.55 8.86 13.62
C LYS A 182 8.46 7.53 14.37
N ALA A 183 7.33 6.83 14.29
CA ALA A 183 7.15 5.52 14.92
C ALA A 183 8.01 4.44 14.24
N ALA A 184 8.12 4.49 12.90
CA ALA A 184 9.01 3.61 12.16
C ALA A 184 10.50 3.82 12.54
N GLU A 185 10.94 5.07 12.71
CA GLU A 185 12.30 5.41 13.18
C GLU A 185 12.55 4.95 14.62
N GLU A 186 11.55 5.04 15.50
CA GLU A 186 11.61 4.47 16.85
C GLU A 186 11.80 2.95 16.78
N LEU A 187 10.98 2.23 16.01
CA LEU A 187 11.14 0.79 15.80
C LEU A 187 12.52 0.43 15.22
N ALA A 188 13.00 1.21 14.25
CA ALA A 188 14.31 1.01 13.63
C ALA A 188 15.45 1.17 14.65
N ARG A 189 15.36 2.17 15.54
CA ARG A 189 16.33 2.33 16.64
C ARG A 189 16.30 1.16 17.61
N HIS A 190 15.12 0.62 17.93
CA HIS A 190 15.00 -0.56 18.79
C HIS A 190 15.62 -1.80 18.12
N ALA A 191 15.29 -2.07 16.86
CA ALA A 191 15.89 -3.16 16.08
C ALA A 191 17.42 -3.00 15.97
N SER A 192 17.91 -1.78 15.75
CA SER A 192 19.35 -1.50 15.59
C SER A 192 20.15 -1.81 16.86
N ARG A 193 19.61 -1.53 18.06
CA ARG A 193 20.32 -1.84 19.30
C ARG A 193 20.58 -3.33 19.45
N GLU A 194 19.59 -4.15 19.14
CA GLU A 194 19.69 -5.62 19.25
C GLU A 194 20.55 -6.19 18.11
N LEU A 195 20.43 -5.66 16.90
CA LEU A 195 21.30 -6.00 15.76
C LEU A 195 22.76 -5.73 16.10
N LEU A 196 23.09 -4.53 16.60
CA LEU A 196 24.47 -4.13 16.89
C LEU A 196 25.03 -4.83 18.15
N ALA A 197 24.17 -5.21 19.09
CA ALA A 197 24.60 -6.03 20.24
C ALA A 197 25.04 -7.44 19.80
N ALA A 198 24.34 -8.05 18.84
CA ALA A 198 24.68 -9.35 18.29
C ALA A 198 25.78 -9.28 17.21
N TYR A 199 25.77 -8.23 16.38
CA TYR A 199 26.65 -8.03 15.23
C TYR A 199 27.17 -6.58 15.19
N PRO A 200 28.23 -6.23 15.95
CA PRO A 200 28.69 -4.84 16.12
C PRO A 200 29.15 -4.11 14.85
N LYS A 201 29.37 -4.85 13.75
CA LYS A 201 29.78 -4.31 12.44
C LYS A 201 28.62 -4.18 11.45
N ALA A 202 27.43 -4.64 11.80
CA ALA A 202 26.26 -4.54 10.92
C ALA A 202 25.83 -3.08 10.75
N THR A 203 25.24 -2.74 9.61
CA THR A 203 24.67 -1.42 9.39
C THR A 203 23.42 -1.26 10.26
N PRO A 204 23.21 -0.12 10.96
CA PRO A 204 21.97 0.14 11.67
C PRO A 204 20.74 0.06 10.74
N TRP A 205 19.58 -0.24 11.30
CA TRP A 205 18.30 -0.19 10.59
C TRP A 205 17.81 1.26 10.48
N GLU A 206 17.21 1.58 9.35
CA GLU A 206 16.50 2.82 9.09
C GLU A 206 15.00 2.57 8.83
N ALA A 207 14.19 3.63 8.84
CA ALA A 207 12.77 3.51 8.51
C ALA A 207 12.54 2.98 7.07
N GLY A 208 13.47 3.27 6.15
CA GLY A 208 13.44 2.75 4.77
C GLY A 208 13.66 1.24 4.67
N ASP A 209 14.21 0.61 5.72
CA ASP A 209 14.40 -0.84 5.77
C ASP A 209 13.17 -1.58 6.32
N LEU A 210 12.13 -0.85 6.74
CA LEU A 210 10.90 -1.45 7.27
C LEU A 210 10.14 -2.15 6.14
N ALA A 211 10.06 -3.46 6.20
CA ALA A 211 9.48 -4.29 5.13
C ALA A 211 8.03 -4.67 5.41
N MET A 212 7.63 -4.80 6.68
CA MET A 212 6.29 -5.26 7.03
C MET A 212 5.88 -4.84 8.44
N VAL A 213 4.59 -4.51 8.58
CA VAL A 213 3.91 -4.39 9.87
C VAL A 213 2.61 -5.19 9.81
N ARG A 214 2.36 -6.03 10.82
CA ARG A 214 1.09 -6.76 11.01
C ARG A 214 0.57 -6.47 12.41
N VAL A 215 -0.71 -6.20 12.50
CA VAL A 215 -1.41 -6.05 13.79
C VAL A 215 -2.32 -7.25 13.96
N GLY A 216 -2.12 -8.00 15.05
CA GLY A 216 -2.95 -9.12 15.44
C GLY A 216 -4.30 -8.66 15.98
N SER A 217 -5.26 -9.58 16.02
CA SER A 217 -6.59 -9.32 16.59
C SER A 217 -6.56 -9.05 18.10
N ASP A 218 -5.50 -9.48 18.78
CA ASP A 218 -5.21 -9.20 20.20
C ASP A 218 -4.60 -7.80 20.43
N GLY A 219 -4.34 -7.05 19.36
CA GLY A 219 -3.64 -5.76 19.41
C GLY A 219 -2.11 -5.89 19.44
N GLY A 220 -1.57 -7.10 19.41
CA GLY A 220 -0.13 -7.33 19.27
C GLY A 220 0.36 -6.90 17.90
N ARG A 221 1.63 -6.52 17.78
CA ARG A 221 2.21 -6.06 16.53
C ARG A 221 3.46 -6.84 16.17
N PHE A 222 3.52 -7.30 14.93
CA PHE A 222 4.71 -7.91 14.34
C PHE A 222 5.30 -6.94 13.31
N VAL A 223 6.57 -6.61 13.47
CA VAL A 223 7.31 -5.67 12.62
C VAL A 223 8.51 -6.40 12.06
N GLN A 224 8.82 -6.21 10.78
CA GLN A 224 9.99 -6.81 10.15
C GLN A 224 10.79 -5.77 9.38
N PHE A 225 12.08 -5.71 9.66
CA PHE A 225 13.08 -4.99 8.88
C PHE A 225 13.83 -5.97 7.99
N ARG A 226 14.12 -5.54 6.75
CA ARG A 226 14.82 -6.37 5.76
C ARG A 226 15.67 -5.49 4.85
N ARG A 227 16.95 -5.85 4.70
CA ARG A 227 17.87 -5.19 3.77
C ARG A 227 18.77 -6.22 3.10
N THR A 228 18.99 -6.02 1.80
CA THR A 228 20.01 -6.74 1.05
C THR A 228 21.23 -5.85 0.95
N GLU A 229 22.33 -6.25 1.58
CA GLU A 229 23.61 -5.57 1.48
C GLU A 229 24.46 -6.20 0.39
N ALA A 230 25.17 -5.36 -0.38
CA ALA A 230 26.24 -5.85 -1.24
C ALA A 230 27.31 -6.49 -0.35
N ALA A 231 27.84 -7.63 -0.77
CA ALA A 231 28.93 -8.22 -0.02
C ALA A 231 30.14 -7.28 0.02
N GLY A 232 30.75 -7.16 1.20
CA GLY A 232 32.00 -6.43 1.36
C GLY A 232 33.18 -7.09 0.64
N ASP A 233 33.05 -8.38 0.30
CA ASP A 233 34.01 -9.15 -0.47
C ASP A 233 33.40 -9.60 -1.81
N ARG A 234 34.17 -9.52 -2.90
CA ARG A 234 33.68 -9.81 -4.27
C ARG A 234 33.23 -11.26 -4.44
N ASP A 235 33.73 -12.16 -3.60
CA ASP A 235 33.45 -13.59 -3.68
C ASP A 235 32.21 -14.00 -2.87
N GLN A 236 31.69 -13.11 -2.03
CA GLN A 236 30.45 -13.36 -1.30
C GLN A 236 29.28 -12.79 -2.10
N GLY A 237 28.22 -13.57 -2.30
CA GLY A 237 26.98 -13.05 -2.86
C GLY A 237 26.36 -11.99 -1.95
N PRO A 238 25.36 -11.22 -2.42
CA PRO A 238 24.66 -10.25 -1.57
C PRO A 238 24.18 -10.92 -0.28
N GLN A 239 24.15 -10.20 0.84
CA GLN A 239 23.74 -10.71 2.15
C GLN A 239 22.37 -10.17 2.52
N LEU A 240 21.45 -11.04 2.95
CA LEU A 240 20.10 -10.65 3.34
C LEU A 240 19.98 -10.59 4.86
N TRP A 241 19.87 -9.39 5.40
CA TRP A 241 19.65 -9.17 6.83
C TRP A 241 18.16 -9.09 7.13
N MET A 242 17.76 -9.66 8.26
CA MET A 242 16.37 -9.57 8.74
C MET A 242 16.33 -9.40 10.25
N THR A 243 15.48 -8.50 10.73
CA THR A 243 15.19 -8.35 12.16
C THR A 243 13.70 -8.23 12.35
N SER A 244 13.15 -9.02 13.27
CA SER A 244 11.72 -9.00 13.59
C SER A 244 11.51 -8.49 15.01
N ILE A 245 10.51 -7.62 15.19
CA ILE A 245 10.04 -7.17 16.50
C ILE A 245 8.64 -7.72 16.71
N PHE A 246 8.44 -8.40 17.83
CA PHE A 246 7.11 -8.74 18.34
C PHE A 246 6.80 -7.84 19.53
N GLU A 247 5.78 -7.01 19.41
CA GLU A 247 5.28 -6.13 20.45
C GLU A 247 3.96 -6.68 20.97
N ALA A 248 3.95 -7.07 22.25
CA ALA A 248 2.73 -7.48 22.92
C ALA A 248 1.79 -6.27 23.12
N PRO A 249 0.47 -6.48 23.33
CA PRO A 249 -0.47 -5.40 23.62
C PRO A 249 -0.09 -4.53 24.84
N SER A 250 0.72 -5.08 25.76
CA SER A 250 1.29 -4.36 26.90
C SER A 250 2.39 -3.35 26.54
N GLY A 251 2.84 -3.32 25.28
CA GLY A 251 4.00 -2.55 24.82
C GLY A 251 5.34 -3.25 25.03
N THR A 252 5.35 -4.49 25.52
CA THR A 252 6.58 -5.26 25.69
C THR A 252 7.09 -5.72 24.33
N MET A 253 8.30 -5.29 23.96
CA MET A 253 8.94 -5.66 22.70
C MET A 253 9.92 -6.83 22.89
N ARG A 254 9.89 -7.78 21.96
CA ARG A 254 10.90 -8.82 21.78
C ARG A 254 11.48 -8.69 20.39
N VAL A 255 12.80 -8.67 20.29
CA VAL A 255 13.49 -8.55 19.01
C VAL A 255 14.22 -9.85 18.70
N SER A 256 14.13 -10.30 17.46
CA SER A 256 14.86 -11.46 16.94
C SER A 256 15.66 -11.03 15.71
N VAL A 257 16.96 -11.28 15.75
CA VAL A 257 17.90 -10.96 14.67
C VAL A 257 18.22 -12.25 13.92
N ILE A 258 17.97 -12.27 12.62
CA ILE A 258 18.25 -13.43 11.75
C ILE A 258 19.41 -13.02 10.84
N PRO A 259 20.59 -13.63 11.01
CA PRO A 259 21.76 -13.27 10.23
C PRO A 259 21.68 -13.83 8.81
N PRO A 260 22.48 -13.30 7.86
CA PRO A 260 22.40 -13.67 6.45
C PRO A 260 22.53 -15.17 6.17
N GLU A 261 23.39 -15.88 6.91
CA GLU A 261 23.61 -17.32 6.78
C GLU A 261 22.39 -18.18 7.16
N SER A 262 21.44 -17.60 7.90
CA SER A 262 20.22 -18.28 8.34
C SER A 262 19.01 -18.01 7.45
N VAL A 263 19.11 -17.10 6.48
CA VAL A 263 18.01 -16.78 5.56
C VAL A 263 18.09 -17.67 4.33
N ILE A 264 17.22 -18.67 4.26
CA ILE A 264 17.06 -19.52 3.08
C ILE A 264 16.50 -18.67 1.94
N ARG A 265 17.18 -18.69 0.80
CA ARG A 265 16.75 -18.05 -0.45
C ARG A 265 15.98 -19.03 -1.32
#